data_AF-A0A926PUF7-F1
#
_entry.id   AF-A0A926PUF7-F1
#
_cell.length_a   1.000
_cell.length_b   1.000
_cell.length_c   1.000
_cell.angle_alpha   90.00
_cell.angle_beta   90.00
_cell.angle_gamma   90.00
#
_symmetry.space_group_name_H-M   'P 1'
#
loop_
_entity.id
_entity.type
_entity.pdbx_description
1 polymer ?
#
loop_
_entity_poly.entity_id
_entity_poly.type
_entity_poly.pdbx_seq_one_letter_code
_entity_poly.pdbx_strand_id
1 'polypeptide(L)'
;MSNQPFNETLNTEDFNHLIEAVVKAVLKVGQTHDLEEAIVIRDELHRLPDTLLTEVLNQVILHLVPIDPLLCRWFIIDVFLRDAPPEGRADVAERINLLLADLQSPQSE
;
A
#
# COMPACT_ATOMS: atom_id res chain seq x y z
N MET A 1 -4.64 22.63 -31.79
CA MET A 1 -4.60 21.19 -31.48
C MET A 1 -3.15 20.75 -31.57
N SER A 2 -2.47 20.70 -30.43
CA SER A 2 -1.10 20.19 -30.34
C SER A 2 -1.16 18.95 -29.46
N ASN A 3 -1.15 17.78 -30.09
CA ASN A 3 -0.94 16.51 -29.40
C ASN A 3 0.52 16.51 -28.91
N GLN A 4 0.73 16.90 -27.65
CA GLN A 4 1.99 16.61 -26.98
C GLN A 4 1.96 15.15 -26.52
N PRO A 5 3.04 14.38 -26.75
CA PRO A 5 3.15 13.05 -26.20
C PRO A 5 3.35 13.20 -24.69
N PHE A 6 2.43 12.65 -23.90
CA PHE A 6 2.64 12.34 -22.48
C PHE A 6 3.75 11.30 -22.40
N ASN A 7 4.99 11.74 -22.54
CA ASN A 7 6.19 10.95 -22.34
C ASN A 7 7.13 11.76 -21.47
N GLU A 8 6.62 12.21 -20.32
CA GLU A 8 7.46 12.50 -19.17
C GLU A 8 7.81 11.15 -18.55
N THR A 9 8.99 10.65 -18.92
CA THR A 9 9.71 9.71 -18.08
C THR A 9 9.81 10.34 -16.69
N LEU A 10 8.94 9.95 -15.77
CA LEU A 10 9.11 10.23 -14.33
C LEU A 10 10.56 9.90 -14.00
N ASN A 11 11.34 10.92 -13.61
CA ASN A 11 12.70 10.71 -13.15
C ASN A 11 12.63 9.81 -11.90
N THR A 12 13.59 8.88 -11.75
CA THR A 12 13.61 7.92 -10.64
C THR A 12 13.52 8.61 -9.27
N GLU A 13 14.05 9.83 -9.16
CA GLU A 13 13.95 10.65 -7.95
C GLU A 13 12.51 11.08 -7.64
N ASP A 14 11.74 11.54 -8.64
CA ASP A 14 10.34 11.93 -8.45
C ASP A 14 9.47 10.74 -8.06
N PHE A 15 9.78 9.57 -8.64
CA PHE A 15 9.15 8.31 -8.31
C PHE A 15 9.40 7.92 -6.83
N ASN A 16 10.65 8.02 -6.38
CA ASN A 16 11.02 7.71 -5.00
C ASN A 16 10.41 8.69 -3.98
N HIS A 17 10.40 9.98 -4.29
CA HIS A 17 9.76 10.99 -3.45
C HIS A 17 8.26 10.75 -3.31
N LEU A 18 7.59 10.34 -4.39
CA LEU A 18 6.17 10.01 -4.36
C LEU A 18 5.91 8.79 -3.47
N ILE A 19 6.71 7.72 -3.60
CA ILE A 19 6.60 6.55 -2.72
C ILE A 19 6.78 6.97 -1.25
N GLU A 20 7.84 7.72 -0.95
CA GLU A 20 8.14 8.16 0.40
C GLU A 20 7.01 9.02 1.00
N ALA A 21 6.46 9.95 0.21
CA ALA A 21 5.36 10.81 0.64
C ALA A 21 4.10 10.01 0.96
N VAL A 22 3.73 9.05 0.11
CA VAL A 22 2.55 8.20 0.31
C VAL A 22 2.73 7.29 1.52
N VAL A 23 3.90 6.67 1.67
CA VAL A 23 4.22 5.82 2.83
C VAL A 23 4.14 6.64 4.11
N LYS A 24 4.72 7.85 4.15
CA LYS A 24 4.61 8.74 5.32
C LYS A 24 3.16 9.09 5.66
N ALA A 25 2.32 9.35 4.66
CA ALA A 25 0.90 9.62 4.88
C ALA A 25 0.18 8.41 5.50
N VAL A 26 0.44 7.21 4.99
CA VAL A 26 -0.11 5.96 5.53
C VAL A 26 0.35 5.74 6.99
N LEU A 27 1.63 5.94 7.28
CA LEU A 27 2.17 5.77 8.63
C LEU A 27 1.60 6.79 9.62
N LYS A 28 1.43 8.05 9.18
CA LYS A 28 0.78 9.08 9.98
C LYS A 28 -0.63 8.64 10.38
N VAL A 29 -1.41 8.11 9.44
CA VAL A 29 -2.74 7.59 9.72
C VAL A 29 -2.72 6.42 10.70
N GLY A 30 -1.76 5.50 10.57
CA GLY A 30 -1.58 4.42 11.54
C GLY A 30 -1.27 4.91 12.97
N GLN A 31 -0.63 6.08 13.10
CA GLN A 31 -0.33 6.69 14.40
C GLN A 31 -1.52 7.49 14.95
N THR A 32 -2.22 8.24 14.10
CA THR A 32 -3.32 9.13 14.49
C THR A 32 -4.66 8.43 14.57
N HIS A 33 -4.80 7.26 13.93
CA HIS A 33 -6.05 6.53 13.75
C HIS A 33 -7.12 7.36 13.00
N ASP A 34 -6.69 8.25 12.11
CA ASP A 34 -7.59 9.09 11.31
C ASP A 34 -8.20 8.28 10.15
N LEU A 35 -9.38 7.70 10.39
CA LEU A 35 -10.07 6.86 9.42
C LEU A 35 -10.51 7.61 8.16
N GLU A 36 -10.79 8.91 8.23
CA GLU A 36 -11.16 9.69 7.06
C GLU A 36 -9.94 9.87 6.14
N GLU A 37 -8.79 10.23 6.73
CA GLU A 37 -7.53 10.31 5.99
C GLU A 37 -7.12 8.94 5.42
N ALA A 38 -7.37 7.84 6.14
CA ALA A 38 -7.14 6.47 5.66
C ALA A 38 -7.92 6.16 4.37
N ILE A 39 -9.20 6.51 4.34
CA ILE A 39 -10.11 6.29 3.20
C ILE A 39 -9.66 7.10 1.99
N VAL A 40 -9.29 8.37 2.20
CA VAL A 40 -8.78 9.22 1.11
C VAL A 40 -7.50 8.63 0.52
N ILE A 41 -6.53 8.23 1.36
CA ILE A 41 -5.28 7.65 0.89
C ILE A 41 -5.55 6.37 0.08
N ARG A 42 -6.42 5.48 0.57
CA ARG A 42 -6.81 4.26 -0.14
C ARG A 42 -7.35 4.57 -1.55
N ASP A 43 -8.25 5.54 -1.66
CA ASP A 43 -8.85 5.92 -2.93
C ASP A 43 -7.81 6.50 -3.91
N GLU A 44 -6.78 7.18 -3.41
CA GLU A 44 -5.64 7.63 -4.22
C GLU A 44 -4.72 6.48 -4.62
N LEU A 45 -4.44 5.53 -3.72
CA LEU A 45 -3.65 4.32 -4.03
C LEU A 45 -4.26 3.53 -5.19
N HIS A 46 -5.59 3.44 -5.23
CA HIS A 46 -6.34 2.78 -6.30
C HIS A 46 -6.16 3.40 -7.69
N ARG A 47 -5.63 4.64 -7.78
CA ARG A 47 -5.37 5.36 -9.03
C ARG A 47 -3.92 5.26 -9.47
N LEU A 48 -3.04 4.70 -8.65
CA LEU A 48 -1.63 4.56 -8.99
C LEU A 48 -1.44 3.47 -10.07
N PRO A 49 -0.45 3.63 -10.96
CA PRO A 49 -0.03 2.55 -11.84
C PRO A 49 0.48 1.34 -11.05
N ASP A 50 0.22 0.13 -11.53
CA ASP A 50 0.53 -1.14 -10.84
C ASP A 50 1.97 -1.21 -10.29
N THR A 51 2.95 -0.73 -11.05
CA THR A 51 4.36 -0.73 -10.63
C THR A 51 4.61 0.15 -9.42
N LEU A 52 4.01 1.35 -9.40
CA LEU A 52 4.12 2.28 -8.28
C LEU A 52 3.32 1.78 -7.08
N LEU A 53 2.12 1.28 -7.34
CA LEU A 53 1.26 0.72 -6.31
C LEU A 53 1.96 -0.45 -5.59
N THR A 54 2.59 -1.35 -6.33
CA THR A 54 3.35 -2.47 -5.76
C THR A 54 4.45 -1.99 -4.83
N GLU A 55 5.24 -1.01 -5.24
CA GLU A 55 6.35 -0.51 -4.42
C GLU A 55 5.85 0.21 -3.16
N VAL A 56 4.78 1.02 -3.29
CA VAL A 56 4.14 1.65 -2.14
C VAL A 56 3.62 0.60 -1.15
N LEU A 57 2.93 -0.44 -1.64
CA LEU A 57 2.40 -1.50 -0.77
C LEU A 57 3.51 -2.27 -0.05
N ASN A 58 4.64 -2.56 -0.72
CA ASN A 58 5.79 -3.19 -0.08
C ASN A 58 6.31 -2.36 1.10
N GLN A 59 6.47 -1.04 0.90
CA GLN A 59 6.93 -0.14 1.95
C GLN A 59 5.89 0.02 3.07
N VAL A 60 4.60 0.11 2.72
CA VAL A 60 3.51 0.15 3.70
C VAL A 60 3.52 -1.11 4.56
N ILE A 61 3.66 -2.30 3.97
CA ILE A 61 3.78 -3.55 4.73
C ILE A 61 4.96 -3.50 5.68
N LEU A 62 6.14 -3.08 5.20
CA LEU A 62 7.35 -3.06 6.02
C LEU A 62 7.22 -2.14 7.25
N HIS A 63 6.62 -0.96 7.06
CA HIS A 63 6.63 0.09 8.10
C HIS A 63 5.34 0.18 8.92
N LEU A 64 4.19 -0.20 8.36
CA LEU A 64 2.90 -0.09 9.04
C LEU A 64 2.59 -1.30 9.91
N VAL A 65 3.08 -2.51 9.57
CA VAL A 65 2.80 -3.72 10.37
C VAL A 65 3.21 -3.60 11.85
N PRO A 66 4.36 -3.02 12.18
CA PRO A 66 4.75 -2.81 13.59
C PRO A 66 3.91 -1.74 14.31
N ILE A 67 3.19 -0.89 13.58
CA ILE A 67 2.42 0.25 14.12
C ILE A 67 0.95 -0.14 14.25
N ASP A 68 0.32 -0.49 13.12
CA ASP A 68 -1.08 -0.88 13.03
C ASP A 68 -1.25 -2.02 12.00
N PRO A 69 -1.18 -3.29 12.46
CA PRO A 69 -1.31 -4.47 11.60
C PRO A 69 -2.71 -4.60 11.00
N LEU A 70 -3.75 -4.07 11.66
CA LEU A 70 -5.13 -4.17 11.18
C LEU A 70 -5.36 -3.17 10.05
N LEU A 71 -4.86 -1.95 10.20
CA LEU A 71 -4.89 -0.95 9.13
C LEU A 71 -4.05 -1.41 7.94
N CYS A 72 -2.88 -2.01 8.19
CA CYS A 72 -2.04 -2.58 7.13
C CYS A 72 -2.80 -3.66 6.35
N ARG A 73 -3.41 -4.61 7.07
CA ARG A 73 -4.27 -5.65 6.48
C ARG A 73 -5.38 -5.05 5.63
N TRP A 74 -6.04 -4.00 6.12
CA TRP A 74 -7.12 -3.33 5.42
C TRP A 74 -6.64 -2.70 4.11
N PHE A 75 -5.51 -1.96 4.12
CA PHE A 75 -4.92 -1.41 2.91
C PHE A 75 -4.58 -2.50 1.89
N ILE A 76 -3.90 -3.58 2.31
CA ILE A 76 -3.49 -4.64 1.37
C ILE A 76 -4.71 -5.32 0.79
N ILE A 77 -5.69 -5.72 1.60
CA ILE A 77 -6.88 -6.42 1.10
C ILE A 77 -7.69 -5.52 0.17
N ASP A 78 -7.96 -4.30 0.57
CA ASP A 78 -8.83 -3.41 -0.21
C ASP A 78 -8.16 -2.92 -1.51
N VAL A 79 -6.84 -2.71 -1.48
CA VAL A 79 -6.09 -2.23 -2.63
C VAL A 79 -5.62 -3.37 -3.54
N PHE A 80 -5.07 -4.45 -2.99
CA PHE A 80 -4.51 -5.56 -3.76
C PHE A 80 -5.57 -6.55 -4.26
N LEU A 81 -6.63 -6.81 -3.48
CA LEU A 81 -7.67 -7.77 -3.87
C LEU A 81 -8.83 -7.15 -4.63
N ARG A 82 -8.81 -5.83 -4.88
CA ARG A 82 -9.88 -5.12 -5.61
C ARG A 82 -10.24 -5.80 -6.92
N ASP A 83 -9.23 -6.19 -7.69
CA ASP A 83 -9.40 -6.76 -9.03
C ASP A 83 -9.19 -8.28 -9.06
N ALA A 84 -8.92 -8.89 -7.90
CA ALA A 84 -8.77 -10.33 -7.79
C ALA A 84 -10.12 -11.04 -7.98
N PRO A 85 -10.19 -12.14 -8.76
CA PRO A 85 -11.42 -12.92 -8.93
C PRO A 85 -11.90 -13.49 -7.58
N PRO A 86 -13.22 -13.68 -7.39
CA PRO A 86 -13.76 -14.21 -6.13
C PRO A 86 -13.16 -15.56 -5.77
N GLU A 87 -12.91 -16.40 -6.78
CA GLU A 87 -12.18 -17.65 -6.65
C GLU A 87 -10.69 -17.37 -6.36
N GLY A 88 -10.34 -17.26 -5.08
CA GLY A 88 -8.95 -17.08 -4.63
C GLY A 88 -8.74 -15.92 -3.66
N ARG A 89 -9.71 -15.01 -3.53
CA ARG A 89 -9.63 -13.91 -2.55
C ARG A 89 -9.43 -14.40 -1.11
N ALA A 90 -10.11 -15.48 -0.73
CA ALA A 90 -9.99 -16.05 0.62
C ALA A 90 -8.58 -16.62 0.88
N ASP A 91 -8.01 -17.35 -0.09
CA ASP A 91 -6.65 -17.89 -0.01
C ASP A 91 -5.61 -16.77 0.09
N VAL A 92 -5.72 -15.74 -0.75
CA VAL A 92 -4.78 -14.61 -0.70
C VAL A 92 -4.93 -13.82 0.60
N ALA A 93 -6.15 -13.61 1.10
CA ALA A 93 -6.38 -12.98 2.39
C ALA A 93 -5.78 -13.79 3.55
N GLU A 94 -5.86 -15.13 3.49
CA GLU A 94 -5.21 -16.01 4.47
C GLU A 94 -3.68 -15.90 4.40
N ARG A 95 -3.11 -15.90 3.20
CA ARG A 95 -1.66 -15.69 3.01
C ARG A 95 -1.19 -14.34 3.52
N ILE A 96 -1.99 -13.28 3.35
CA ILE A 96 -1.72 -11.96 3.94
C ILE A 96 -1.73 -12.06 5.48
N ASN A 97 -2.71 -12.75 6.07
CA ASN A 97 -2.75 -12.93 7.52
C ASN A 97 -1.50 -13.64 8.05
N LEU A 98 -1.04 -14.69 7.36
CA LEU A 98 0.18 -15.42 7.72
C LEU A 98 1.41 -14.52 7.62
N LEU A 99 1.55 -13.75 6.52
CA LEU A 99 2.63 -12.79 6.35
C LEU A 99 2.65 -11.76 7.48
N LEU A 100 1.50 -11.20 7.84
CA LEU A 100 1.39 -10.22 8.91
C LEU A 100 1.78 -10.85 10.26
N ALA A 101 1.31 -12.07 10.56
CA ALA A 101 1.67 -12.77 11.79
C ALA A 101 3.17 -13.07 11.89
N ASP A 102 3.80 -13.46 10.77
CA ASP A 102 5.24 -13.70 10.70
C ASP A 102 6.04 -12.40 10.93
N LEU A 103 5.62 -11.29 10.30
CA LEU A 103 6.26 -9.98 10.45
C LEU A 103 6.10 -9.38 11.86
N GLN A 104 5.03 -9.75 12.57
CA GLN A 104 4.81 -9.35 13.96
C GLN A 104 5.52 -10.25 14.97
N SER A 105 5.95 -11.44 14.57
CA SER A 105 6.65 -12.33 15.46
C SER A 105 8.02 -11.72 15.77
N PRO A 106 8.38 -11.53 17.05
CA PRO A 106 9.74 -11.13 17.38
C PRO A 106 10.66 -12.18 16.75
N GLN A 107 11.60 -11.74 15.92
CA GLN A 107 12.64 -12.62 15.41
C GLN A 107 13.37 -13.17 16.64
N SER A 108 13.03 -14.40 17.03
CA SER A 108 13.75 -15.13 18.06
C SER A 108 15.16 -15.35 17.52
N GLU A 109 16.09 -14.50 17.97
CA GLU A 109 17.53 -14.76 17.88
C GLU A 109 17.90 -16.07 18.59
#